data_AF-A0A354X1X3-F1
#
_entry.id   AF-A0A354X1X3-F1
#
_cell.length_a   1.000
_cell.length_b   1.000
_cell.length_c   1.000
_cell.angle_alpha   90.00
_cell.angle_beta   90.00
_cell.angle_gamma   90.00
#
_symmetry.space_group_name_H-M   'P 1'
#
loop_
_entity.id
_entity.type
_entity.pdbx_description
1 polymer ?
#
loop_
_entity_poly.entity_id
_entity_poly.type
_entity_poly.pdbx_seq_one_letter_code
_entity_poly.pdbx_strand_id
1 'polypeptide(L)' 'ETQVLHPRFGFSRPDRVMLGDNEVIVADYKFGEAEDSAYIRQVKRYVASIREMGYPHVKGYVFYVKLRKVIEAE' A
#
# COMPACT_ATOMS: atom_id res chain seq x y z
N GLU A 1 -11.11 -8.35 -2.73
CA GLU A 1 -10.41 -7.26 -2.02
C GLU A 1 -10.19 -7.67 -0.58
N THR A 2 -8.99 -7.45 -0.03
CA THR A 2 -8.61 -7.89 1.33
C THR A 2 -8.60 -6.69 2.29
N GLN A 3 -9.21 -6.84 3.46
CA GLN A 3 -9.20 -5.81 4.51
C GLN A 3 -8.08 -6.08 5.52
N VAL A 4 -7.45 -5.00 5.99
CA VAL A 4 -6.49 -5.01 7.09
C VAL A 4 -7.17 -4.37 8.30
N LEU A 5 -7.29 -5.11 9.40
CA LEU A 5 -7.76 -4.60 10.68
C LEU A 5 -6.55 -4.38 11.59
N HIS A 6 -6.32 -3.13 12.00
CA HIS A 6 -5.23 -2.77 12.87
C HIS A 6 -5.75 -2.23 14.22
N PRO A 7 -5.25 -2.70 15.38
CA PRO A 7 -5.77 -2.33 16.70
C PRO A 7 -5.82 -0.83 16.97
N ARG A 8 -4.86 -0.06 16.41
CA ARG A 8 -4.76 1.40 16.62
C ARG A 8 -5.45 2.23 15.53
N PHE A 9 -5.62 1.69 14.34
CA PHE A 9 -6.04 2.46 13.16
C PHE A 9 -7.38 2.00 12.57
N GLY A 10 -7.97 0.94 13.15
CA GLY A 10 -9.21 0.37 12.69
C GLY A 10 -9.06 -0.36 11.35
N PHE A 11 -10.14 -0.33 10.57
CA PHE A 11 -10.17 -0.98 9.26
C PHE A 11 -9.48 -0.13 8.19
N SER A 12 -8.73 -0.80 7.34
CA SER A 12 -8.24 -0.23 6.10
C SER A 12 -8.30 -1.23 4.96
N ARG A 13 -8.36 -0.73 3.73
CA ARG A 13 -8.49 -1.55 2.54
C ARG A 13 -7.51 -1.06 1.47
N PRO A 14 -6.33 -1.68 1.35
CA PRO A 14 -5.52 -1.51 0.16
C PRO A 14 -6.25 -2.09 -1.06
N ASP A 15 -6.05 -1.49 -2.23
CA ASP A 15 -6.66 -2.00 -3.48
C ASP A 15 -6.11 -3.38 -3.84
N ARG A 16 -4.81 -3.60 -3.62
CA ARG A 16 -4.14 -4.86 -3.94
C ARG A 16 -3.04 -5.20 -2.94
N VAL A 17 -3.03 -6.45 -2.52
CA VAL A 17 -1.93 -7.08 -1.78
C VAL A 17 -1.56 -8.35 -2.52
N MET A 18 -0.28 -8.51 -2.85
CA MET A 18 0.26 -9.67 -3.54
C MET A 18 1.27 -10.34 -2.61
N LEU A 19 1.04 -11.62 -2.30
CA LEU A 19 1.90 -12.44 -1.47
C LEU A 19 2.80 -13.26 -2.40
N GLY A 20 4.11 -13.05 -2.34
CA GLY A 20 5.12 -13.90 -2.97
C GLY A 20 5.83 -14.77 -1.93
N ASP A 21 6.78 -15.58 -2.38
CA ASP A 21 7.49 -16.53 -1.51
C ASP A 21 8.33 -15.83 -0.43
N ASN A 22 8.89 -14.66 -0.73
CA ASN A 22 9.76 -13.91 0.17
C ASN A 22 9.49 -12.40 0.18
N GLU A 23 8.39 -11.94 -0.42
CA GLU A 23 7.99 -10.54 -0.37
C GLU A 23 6.48 -10.37 -0.43
N VAL A 24 6.00 -9.28 0.16
CA VAL A 24 4.62 -8.81 0.06
C VAL A 24 4.62 -7.47 -0.65
N ILE A 25 3.77 -7.33 -1.66
CA ILE A 25 3.62 -6.09 -2.41
C ILE A 25 2.24 -5.53 -2.13
N VAL A 26 2.19 -4.28 -1.68
CA VAL A 26 0.96 -3.49 -1.54
C VAL A 26 0.90 -2.48 -2.67
N ALA A 27 -0.21 -2.42 -3.39
CA ALA A 27 -0.43 -1.44 -4.44
C ALA A 27 -1.78 -0.73 -4.25
N ASP A 28 -1.78 0.58 -4.47
CA ASP A 28 -2.95 1.45 -4.38
C ASP A 28 -3.05 2.32 -5.65
N TYR A 29 -4.21 2.33 -6.29
CA TYR A 29 -4.43 2.96 -7.60
C TYR A 29 -5.08 4.33 -7.43
N LYS A 30 -4.47 5.36 -8.02
CA LYS A 30 -4.97 6.74 -7.98
C LYS A 30 -5.31 7.21 -9.39
N PHE A 31 -6.58 7.55 -9.58
CA PHE A 31 -7.15 8.03 -10.85
C PHE A 31 -7.25 9.56 -10.94
N GLY A 32 -6.76 10.28 -9.93
CA GLY A 32 -6.62 11.73 -9.96
C GLY A 32 -5.58 12.20 -10.97
N GLU A 33 -5.54 13.51 -11.20
CA GLU A 33 -4.64 14.16 -12.17
C GLU A 33 -3.40 14.76 -11.52
N ALA A 34 -3.22 14.57 -10.22
CA ALA A 34 -2.09 15.09 -9.47
C ALA A 34 -1.55 14.05 -8.49
N GLU A 35 -0.28 14.19 -8.16
CA GLU A 35 0.36 13.46 -7.07
C GLU A 35 -0.03 14.09 -5.73
N ASP A 36 -0.38 13.25 -4.76
CA ASP A 36 -0.62 13.69 -3.39
C ASP A 36 0.23 12.85 -2.43
N SER A 37 1.05 13.55 -1.64
CA SER A 37 1.82 12.96 -0.55
C SER A 37 0.98 12.14 0.45
N ALA A 38 -0.32 12.42 0.57
CA ALA A 38 -1.26 11.65 1.38
C ALA A 38 -1.37 10.19 0.93
N TYR A 39 -1.27 9.93 -0.38
CA TYR A 39 -1.33 8.56 -0.92
C TYR A 39 -0.09 7.75 -0.55
N ILE A 40 1.09 8.39 -0.56
CA ILE A 40 2.33 7.78 -0.08
C ILE A 40 2.21 7.45 1.41
N ARG A 41 1.72 8.40 2.23
CA ARG A 41 1.49 8.15 3.67
C ARG A 41 0.52 7.00 3.92
N GLN A 42 -0.54 6.89 3.10
CA GLN A 42 -1.51 5.80 3.17
C GLN A 42 -0.85 4.44 2.91
N VAL A 43 -0.08 4.31 1.83
CA VAL A 43 0.62 3.07 1.48
C VAL A 43 1.66 2.69 2.54
N LYS A 44 2.44 3.66 3.03
CA LYS A 44 3.40 3.41 4.13
C LYS A 44 2.75 2.83 5.38
N ARG A 45 1.55 3.29 5.72
CA ARG A 45 0.79 2.73 6.85
C ARG A 45 0.38 1.28 6.60
N TYR A 46 0.01 0.91 5.37
CA TYR A 46 -0.27 -0.49 5.02
C TYR A 46 0.97 -1.36 5.14
N VAL A 47 2.09 -0.89 4.61
CA VAL A 47 3.40 -1.57 4.71
C VAL A 47 3.75 -1.80 6.18
N ALA A 48 3.64 -0.77 7.03
CA ALA A 48 3.92 -0.88 8.46
C ALA A 48 2.99 -1.90 9.15
N SER A 49 1.68 -1.86 8.91
CA SER A 49 0.74 -2.81 9.52
C SER A 49 1.03 -4.25 9.09
N ILE A 50 1.38 -4.50 7.82
CA ILE A 50 1.70 -5.84 7.33
C ILE A 50 3.04 -6.33 7.91
N ARG A 51 4.02 -5.44 8.09
CA ARG A 51 5.27 -5.79 8.80
C ARG A 51 5.02 -6.16 10.25
N GLU A 52 4.14 -5.43 10.95
CA GLU A 52 3.73 -5.78 12.32
C GLU A 52 3.05 -7.15 12.40
N MET A 53 2.47 -7.67 11.31
CA MET A 53 1.91 -9.02 11.22
C MET A 53 2.96 -10.13 11.03
N GLY A 54 4.25 -9.78 10.89
CA GLY A 54 5.36 -10.75 10.77
C GLY A 54 5.88 -10.97 9.35
N TYR A 55 5.47 -10.17 8.36
CA TYR A 55 6.04 -10.22 7.01
C TYR A 55 7.26 -9.29 6.93
N PRO A 56 8.49 -9.81 6.82
CA PRO A 56 9.70 -8.99 6.95
C PRO A 56 10.01 -8.14 5.71
N HIS A 57 9.57 -8.57 4.53
CA HIS A 57 9.87 -7.95 3.25
C HIS A 57 8.58 -7.45 2.62
N VAL A 58 8.27 -6.18 2.83
CA VAL A 58 7.04 -5.56 2.32
C VAL A 58 7.40 -4.31 1.56
N LYS A 59 6.92 -4.21 0.31
CA LYS A 59 7.07 -3.04 -0.56
C LYS A 59 5.70 -2.40 -0.83
N GLY A 60 5.69 -1.09 -0.93
CA GLY A 60 4.48 -0.30 -1.16
C GLY A 60 4.56 0.53 -2.43
N TYR A 61 3.53 0.48 -3.27
CA TYR A 61 3.46 1.24 -4.52
C TYR A 61 2.19 2.08 -4.62
N VAL A 62 2.34 3.29 -5.17
CA VAL A 62 1.23 4.12 -5.64
C VAL A 62 1.24 4.14 -7.16
N PHE A 63 0.13 3.72 -7.77
CA PHE A 63 -0.03 3.70 -9.22
C PHE A 63 -0.93 4.86 -9.67
N TYR A 64 -0.34 5.92 -10.20
CA TYR A 64 -1.08 7.06 -10.76
C TYR A 64 -1.49 6.76 -12.20
N VAL A 65 -2.71 6.23 -12.37
CA VAL A 65 -3.18 5.67 -13.65
C VAL A 65 -3.21 6.72 -14.75
N LYS A 66 -3.80 7.90 -14.49
CA LYS A 66 -3.87 8.99 -15.48
C LYS A 66 -2.49 9.56 -15.83
N LEU A 67 -1.59 9.59 -14.85
CA LEU A 67 -0.23 10.10 -15.02
C LEU A 67 0.73 9.06 -15.61
N ARG A 68 0.28 7.80 -15.79
CA ARG A 68 1.11 6.66 -16.21
C ARG A 68 2.40 6.54 -15.39
N LYS A 69 2.30 6.83 -14.09
CA LYS A 69 3.44 6.90 -13.16
C LYS A 69 3.25 5.91 -12.03
N VAL A 70 4.33 5.23 -11.67
CA VAL A 70 4.40 4.39 -10.47
C VAL A 70 5.45 4.97 -9.55
N ILE A 71 5.12 5.06 -8.26
CA ILE A 71 6.05 5.49 -7.22
C ILE A 71 6.16 4.39 -6.18
N GLU A 72 7.38 3.98 -5.88
CA GLU A 72 7.69 3.17 -4.70
C GLU A 72 7.63 4.09 -3.47
N ALA A 73 6.69 3.78 -2.58
CA ALA A 73 6.51 4.50 -1.33
C ALA A 73 7.48 4.01 -0.26
N GLU A 74 7.80 2.71 -0.26
CA GLU A 74 8.66 2.02 0.69
C GLU A 74 9.08 0.62 0.23
#